data_AF-A0A8T5P630-F1
#
_entry.id   AF-A0A8T5P630-F1
#
_cell.length_a   1.000
_cell.length_b   1.000
_cell.length_c   1.000
_cell.angle_alpha   90.00
_cell.angle_beta   90.00
_cell.angle_gamma   90.00
#
_symmetry.space_group_name_H-M   'P 1'
#
loop_
_entity.id
_entity.type
_entity.pdbx_description
1 polymer ?
#
loop_
_entity_poly.entity_id
_entity_poly.type
_entity_poly.pdbx_seq_one_letter_code
_entity_poly.pdbx_strand_id
1 'polypeptide(L)'
;MICANGRPQAEVDRAYSLLHAEEFEDKNILIRIGHGARLVRSRLVNDLLDLGLHVEMVDETGTTPRLGRGVHGQVISDIIAAINIATIKGKSVGKQFIEPSQGEVRVVQEHSREHSNGRSTIPRLLARAVAKGEMTLEEAVERH
;
A
#
# COMPACT_ATOMS: atom_id res chain seq x y z
N MET A 1 -2.31 -9.58 -7.33
CA MET A 1 -2.86 -8.33 -6.79
C MET A 1 -2.24 -8.10 -5.43
N ILE A 2 -1.79 -6.89 -5.12
CA ILE A 2 -1.34 -6.52 -3.79
C ILE A 2 -2.33 -5.54 -3.17
N CYS A 3 -2.97 -5.96 -2.08
CA CYS A 3 -3.80 -5.09 -1.24
C CYS A 3 -2.94 -4.65 -0.05
N ALA A 4 -2.46 -3.41 -0.09
CA ALA A 4 -1.52 -2.92 0.90
C ALA A 4 -2.23 -2.53 2.21
N ASN A 5 -2.52 -3.53 3.05
CA ASN A 5 -3.07 -3.36 4.38
C ASN A 5 -1.95 -3.06 5.39
N GLY A 6 -1.41 -1.83 5.33
CA GLY A 6 -0.55 -1.28 6.39
C GLY A 6 0.88 -1.82 6.51
N ARG A 7 1.27 -2.86 5.75
CA ARG A 7 2.65 -3.38 5.70
C ARG A 7 3.14 -3.60 4.26
N PRO A 8 3.57 -2.53 3.56
CA PRO A 8 3.94 -2.60 2.15
C PRO A 8 5.05 -3.60 1.87
N GLN A 9 6.09 -3.64 2.72
CA GLN A 9 7.26 -4.49 2.52
C GLN A 9 6.91 -5.98 2.50
N ALA A 10 6.10 -6.45 3.45
CA ALA A 10 5.70 -7.85 3.53
C ALA A 10 4.93 -8.31 2.27
N GLU A 11 4.18 -7.39 1.65
CA GLU A 11 3.47 -7.68 0.41
C GLU A 11 4.40 -7.70 -0.81
N VAL A 12 5.44 -6.87 -0.82
CA VAL A 12 6.53 -6.93 -1.82
C VAL A 12 7.28 -8.25 -1.71
N ASP A 13 7.66 -8.66 -0.50
CA ASP A 13 8.41 -9.89 -0.25
C ASP A 13 7.59 -11.13 -0.68
N ARG A 14 6.28 -11.12 -0.39
CA ARG A 14 5.34 -12.16 -0.86
C ARG A 14 5.24 -12.19 -2.37
N ALA A 15 5.10 -11.03 -3.01
CA ALA A 15 5.08 -10.95 -4.46
C ALA A 15 6.37 -11.54 -5.02
N TYR A 16 7.53 -11.09 -4.55
CA TYR A 16 8.83 -11.60 -4.98
C TYR A 16 8.94 -13.12 -4.84
N SER A 17 8.52 -13.67 -3.70
CA SER A 17 8.52 -15.12 -3.46
C SER A 17 7.63 -15.89 -4.45
N LEU A 18 6.45 -15.36 -4.78
CA LEU A 18 5.54 -15.97 -5.76
C LEU A 18 6.10 -15.92 -7.19
N LEU A 19 6.80 -14.85 -7.55
CA LEU A 19 7.41 -14.71 -8.88
C LEU A 19 8.54 -15.72 -9.11
N HIS A 20 9.20 -16.18 -8.05
CA HIS A 20 10.29 -17.16 -8.10
C HIS A 20 9.82 -18.58 -7.81
N ALA A 21 8.51 -18.82 -7.70
CA ALA A 21 7.97 -20.16 -7.67
C ALA A 21 8.07 -20.79 -9.07
N GLU A 22 8.36 -22.09 -9.15
CA GLU A 22 8.50 -22.85 -10.41
C GLU A 22 7.30 -22.64 -11.35
N GLU A 23 6.09 -22.45 -10.80
CA GLU A 23 4.87 -22.20 -11.57
C GLU A 23 4.87 -20.90 -12.39
N PHE A 24 5.73 -19.94 -12.03
CA PHE A 24 5.82 -18.61 -12.64
C PHE A 24 7.16 -18.32 -13.30
N GLU A 25 8.10 -19.26 -13.23
CA GLU A 25 9.39 -19.17 -13.92
C GLU A 25 9.15 -18.97 -15.43
N ASP A 26 9.93 -18.04 -16.03
CA ASP A 26 9.83 -17.60 -17.43
C ASP A 26 8.50 -16.95 -17.88
N LYS A 27 7.59 -16.60 -16.97
CA LYS A 27 6.37 -15.86 -17.33
C LYS A 27 6.59 -14.35 -17.31
N ASN A 28 6.02 -13.67 -18.30
CA ASN A 28 5.88 -12.20 -18.26
C ASN A 28 4.83 -11.83 -17.21
N ILE A 29 5.28 -11.38 -16.05
CA ILE A 29 4.40 -11.08 -14.92
C ILE A 29 4.09 -9.58 -14.89
N LEU A 30 2.80 -9.27 -14.92
CA LEU A 30 2.27 -7.92 -14.81
C LEU A 30 1.60 -7.75 -13.44
N ILE A 31 2.06 -6.76 -12.68
CA ILE A 31 1.49 -6.43 -11.38
C ILE A 31 0.55 -5.24 -11.52
N ARG A 32 -0.70 -5.42 -11.06
CA ARG A 32 -1.70 -4.35 -11.02
C ARG A 32 -1.97 -3.90 -9.58
N ILE A 33 -2.03 -2.58 -9.40
CA ILE A 33 -2.28 -1.92 -8.10
C ILE A 33 -3.48 -0.96 -8.25
N GLY A 34 -4.43 -1.07 -7.34
CA GLY A 34 -5.61 -0.20 -7.25
C GLY A 34 -5.29 1.23 -6.80
N HIS A 35 -6.27 2.14 -6.87
CA HIS A 35 -6.04 3.58 -6.71
C HIS A 35 -5.82 4.01 -5.25
N GLY A 36 -6.02 3.12 -4.26
CA GLY A 36 -6.20 3.37 -2.83
C GLY A 36 -5.21 4.32 -2.09
N ALA A 37 -4.71 3.90 -0.92
CA ALA A 37 -3.92 4.78 -0.03
C ALA A 37 -2.66 5.30 -0.73
N ARG A 38 -2.64 6.60 -1.09
CA ARG A 38 -1.66 7.13 -2.06
C ARG A 38 -0.20 6.94 -1.66
N LEU A 39 0.13 7.13 -0.38
CA LEU A 39 1.49 6.99 0.17
C LEU A 39 1.97 5.56 0.08
N VAL A 40 1.16 4.63 0.57
CA VAL A 40 1.43 3.20 0.55
C VAL A 40 1.58 2.69 -0.90
N ARG A 41 0.66 3.09 -1.77
CA ARG A 41 0.67 2.75 -3.19
C ARG A 41 1.95 3.24 -3.88
N SER A 42 2.37 4.48 -3.64
CA SER A 42 3.59 5.03 -4.24
C SER A 42 4.83 4.26 -3.82
N ARG A 43 4.92 3.84 -2.55
CA ARG A 43 6.02 2.99 -2.07
C ARG A 43 6.01 1.64 -2.77
N LEU A 44 4.86 0.97 -2.76
CA LEU A 44 4.69 -0.33 -3.40
C LEU A 44 5.07 -0.29 -4.90
N VAL A 45 4.64 0.74 -5.63
CA VAL A 45 5.04 0.94 -7.03
C VAL A 45 6.56 1.05 -7.15
N ASN A 46 7.20 1.88 -6.33
CA ASN A 46 8.65 2.07 -6.39
C ASN A 46 9.42 0.80 -6.07
N ASP A 47 9.04 0.09 -5.01
CA ASP A 47 9.71 -1.13 -4.56
C ASP A 47 9.64 -2.23 -5.64
N LEU A 48 8.48 -2.39 -6.28
CA LEU A 48 8.30 -3.35 -7.37
C LEU A 48 9.08 -2.96 -8.63
N LEU A 49 9.13 -1.67 -8.97
CA LEU A 49 9.94 -1.17 -10.09
C LEU A 49 11.44 -1.37 -9.83
N ASP A 50 11.90 -1.22 -8.58
CA ASP A 50 13.29 -1.46 -8.18
C ASP A 50 13.69 -2.94 -8.27
N LEU A 51 12.70 -3.84 -8.17
CA LEU A 51 12.86 -5.27 -8.47
C LEU A 51 12.80 -5.59 -9.98
N GLY A 52 12.64 -4.58 -10.85
CA GLY A 52 12.57 -4.74 -12.29
C GLY A 52 11.20 -5.21 -12.82
N LEU A 53 10.14 -5.12 -12.01
CA LEU A 53 8.82 -5.64 -12.35
C LEU A 53 7.97 -4.61 -13.09
N HIS A 54 7.11 -5.10 -14.00
CA HIS A 54 6.16 -4.24 -14.70
C HIS A 54 4.92 -3.96 -13.85
N VAL A 55 4.63 -2.68 -13.63
CA VAL A 55 3.53 -2.22 -12.78
C VAL A 55 2.51 -1.40 -13.58
N GLU A 56 1.25 -1.74 -13.39
CA GLU A 56 0.07 -1.03 -13.91
C GLU A 56 -0.77 -0.46 -12.75
N MET A 57 -1.12 0.81 -12.85
CA MET A 57 -2.08 1.46 -11.98
C MET A 57 -3.49 1.32 -12.55
N VAL A 58 -4.41 0.77 -11.76
CA VAL A 58 -5.82 0.64 -12.11
C VAL A 58 -6.61 1.76 -11.44
N ASP A 59 -7.45 2.43 -12.22
CA ASP A 59 -8.36 3.46 -11.73
C ASP A 59 -9.68 2.80 -11.29
N GLU A 60 -9.92 2.80 -9.99
CA GLU A 60 -11.11 2.23 -9.36
C GLU A 60 -12.19 3.30 -9.09
N THR A 61 -11.98 4.54 -9.56
CA THR A 61 -12.91 5.63 -9.30
C THR A 61 -14.22 5.34 -10.02
N GLY A 62 -15.23 4.89 -9.27
CA GLY A 62 -16.54 4.48 -9.80
C GLY A 62 -16.86 2.99 -9.72
N THR A 63 -15.94 2.15 -9.24
CA THR A 63 -16.16 0.70 -9.08
C THR A 63 -16.54 0.27 -7.67
N THR A 64 -16.88 1.19 -6.76
CA THR A 64 -17.50 0.82 -5.49
C THR A 64 -18.75 0.01 -5.82
N PRO A 65 -18.81 -1.29 -5.44
CA PRO A 65 -20.03 -2.04 -5.61
C PRO A 65 -21.12 -1.26 -4.89
N ARG A 66 -22.21 -0.92 -5.57
CA ARG A 66 -23.44 -0.44 -4.93
C ARG A 66 -24.08 -1.62 -4.18
N LEU A 67 -23.34 -2.25 -3.26
CA LEU A 67 -23.94 -3.12 -2.27
C LEU A 67 -24.68 -2.18 -1.31
N GLY A 68 -26.00 -2.27 -1.35
CA GLY A 68 -26.88 -1.55 -0.43
C GLY A 68 -26.42 -1.75 1.01
N ARG A 69 -26.59 -0.70 1.82
CA ARG A 69 -26.30 -0.72 3.26
C ARG A 69 -26.85 -2.02 3.88
N GLY A 70 -25.97 -2.94 4.26
CA GLY A 70 -26.30 -3.96 5.25
C GLY A 70 -25.95 -5.43 4.98
N VAL A 71 -25.34 -5.84 3.85
CA VAL A 71 -25.21 -7.29 3.59
C VAL A 71 -23.78 -7.72 3.22
N HIS A 72 -23.07 -8.21 4.25
CA HIS A 72 -22.08 -9.31 4.24
C HIS A 72 -20.63 -9.03 3.80
N GLY A 73 -19.76 -8.86 4.81
CA GLY A 73 -18.35 -9.26 4.82
C GLY A 73 -17.37 -8.32 4.13
N GLN A 74 -16.58 -7.56 4.91
CA GLN A 74 -15.42 -6.79 4.43
C GLN A 74 -14.49 -7.63 3.53
N VAL A 75 -14.31 -8.92 3.89
CA VAL A 75 -13.52 -9.89 3.11
C VAL A 75 -14.06 -10.11 1.69
N ILE A 76 -15.39 -10.16 1.51
CA ILE A 76 -15.99 -10.37 0.18
C ILE A 76 -15.78 -9.12 -0.68
N SER A 77 -15.90 -7.93 -0.09
CA SER A 77 -15.61 -6.66 -0.77
C SER A 77 -14.16 -6.60 -1.27
N ASP A 78 -13.20 -7.02 -0.45
CA ASP A 78 -11.78 -7.04 -0.82
C ASP A 78 -11.49 -8.02 -1.97
N ILE A 79 -12.12 -9.20 -1.96
CA ILE A 79 -12.01 -10.17 -3.06
C ILE A 79 -12.59 -9.61 -4.36
N ILE A 80 -13.74 -8.93 -4.30
CA ILE A 80 -14.35 -8.31 -5.49
C ILE A 80 -13.45 -7.20 -6.03
N ALA A 81 -12.91 -6.34 -5.17
CA ALA A 81 -11.95 -5.32 -5.55
C ALA A 81 -10.73 -5.97 -6.24
N ALA A 82 -10.24 -7.09 -5.71
CA ALA A 82 -9.13 -7.83 -6.27
C ALA A 82 -9.33 -8.31 -7.70
N ILE A 83 -10.49 -8.91 -7.93
CA ILE A 83 -10.88 -9.40 -9.25
C ILE A 83 -10.99 -8.23 -10.22
N ASN A 84 -11.57 -7.11 -9.79
CA ASN A 84 -11.69 -5.91 -10.63
C ASN A 84 -10.32 -5.33 -11.00
N ILE A 85 -9.41 -5.17 -10.03
CA ILE A 85 -8.02 -4.73 -10.29
C ILE A 85 -7.32 -5.67 -11.27
N ALA A 86 -7.50 -6.99 -11.10
CA ALA A 86 -6.86 -7.98 -11.94
C ALA A 86 -7.40 -7.99 -13.38
N THR A 87 -8.65 -7.56 -13.61
CA THR A 87 -9.33 -7.67 -14.92
C THR A 87 -9.38 -6.35 -15.69
N ILE A 88 -9.44 -5.21 -15.00
CA ILE A 88 -9.46 -3.89 -15.63
C ILE A 88 -8.06 -3.54 -16.14
N LYS A 89 -7.98 -3.05 -17.38
CA LYS A 89 -6.72 -2.57 -17.97
C LYS A 89 -6.21 -1.36 -17.17
N GLY A 90 -4.99 -1.48 -16.65
CA GLY A 90 -4.31 -0.38 -15.97
C GLY A 90 -3.53 0.52 -16.92
N LYS A 91 -2.89 1.53 -16.35
CA LYS A 91 -1.91 2.39 -17.01
C LYS A 91 -0.53 2.04 -16.46
N SER A 92 0.44 1.79 -17.34
CA SER A 92 1.83 1.61 -16.92
C SER A 92 2.32 2.86 -16.19
N VAL A 93 3.08 2.66 -15.11
CA VAL A 93 3.59 3.75 -14.28
C VAL A 93 5.10 3.62 -14.05
N GLY A 94 5.74 4.77 -13.92
CA GLY A 94 7.11 4.88 -13.42
C GLY A 94 7.16 5.20 -11.93
N LYS A 95 8.37 5.48 -11.43
CA LYS A 95 8.59 5.86 -10.03
C LYS A 95 7.77 7.09 -9.64
N GLN A 96 7.26 7.06 -8.42
CA GLN A 96 6.41 8.09 -7.84
C GLN A 96 7.11 8.71 -6.63
N PHE A 97 7.18 10.04 -6.59
CA PHE A 97 7.75 10.80 -5.48
C PHE A 97 6.68 11.75 -4.94
N ILE A 98 5.98 11.32 -3.89
CA ILE A 98 4.89 12.09 -3.30
C ILE A 98 5.24 12.52 -1.89
N GLU A 99 4.94 13.77 -1.58
CA GLU A 99 5.09 14.29 -0.22
C GLU A 99 3.84 13.97 0.61
N PRO A 100 4.00 13.52 1.87
CA PRO A 100 2.89 13.40 2.82
C PRO A 100 2.19 14.74 3.04
N SER A 101 0.86 14.70 3.11
CA SER A 101 0.06 15.87 3.45
C SER A 101 0.11 16.13 4.95
N GLN A 102 -0.32 17.31 5.40
CA GLN A 102 -0.43 17.58 6.83
C GLN A 102 -1.38 16.63 7.55
N GLY A 103 -2.48 16.25 6.87
CA GLY A 103 -3.44 15.30 7.41
C GLY A 103 -2.80 13.93 7.64
N GLU A 104 -2.05 13.42 6.67
CA GLU A 104 -1.39 12.11 6.80
C GLU A 104 -0.29 12.10 7.86
N VAL A 105 0.49 13.17 7.94
CA VAL A 105 1.50 13.32 8.99
C VAL A 105 0.84 13.32 10.37
N ARG A 106 -0.29 14.01 10.51
CA ARG A 106 -1.07 14.01 11.74
C ARG A 106 -1.62 12.63 12.08
N VAL A 107 -2.13 11.88 11.09
CA VAL A 107 -2.58 10.50 11.30
C VAL A 107 -1.45 9.63 11.84
N VAL A 108 -0.24 9.75 11.31
CA VAL A 108 0.93 9.01 11.83
C VAL A 108 1.26 9.40 13.27
N GLN A 109 1.17 10.69 13.62
CA GLN A 109 1.35 11.14 15.00
C GLN A 109 0.28 10.59 15.94
N GLU A 110 -0.98 10.52 15.50
CA GLU A 110 -2.08 9.91 16.24
C GLU A 110 -1.81 8.41 16.49
N HIS A 111 -1.35 7.68 15.47
CA HIS A 111 -0.97 6.27 15.61
C HIS A 111 0.23 6.09 16.56
N SER A 112 1.23 6.98 16.51
CA SER A 112 2.36 6.96 17.45
C SER A 112 1.88 7.15 18.89
N ARG A 113 0.91 8.05 19.10
CA ARG A 113 0.30 8.27 20.41
C ARG A 113 -0.47 7.04 20.89
N GLU A 114 -1.22 6.38 20.01
CA GLU A 114 -1.91 5.13 20.34
C GLU A 114 -0.91 4.02 20.69
N HIS A 115 0.16 3.86 19.91
CA HIS A 115 1.22 2.89 20.13
C HIS A 115 1.90 3.06 21.49
N SER A 116 2.09 4.31 21.93
CA SER A 116 2.65 4.63 23.25
C SER A 116 1.61 4.62 24.39
N ASN A 117 0.39 4.12 24.15
CA ASN A 117 -0.73 4.17 25.09
C ASN A 117 -1.02 5.60 25.62
N GLY A 118 -0.90 6.59 24.74
CA GLY A 118 -1.18 7.99 25.02
C GLY A 118 -0.01 8.79 25.60
N ARG A 119 1.15 8.16 25.83
CA ARG A 119 2.26 8.75 26.60
C ARG A 119 3.15 9.70 25.82
N SER A 120 3.30 9.47 24.52
CA SER A 120 4.22 10.22 23.67
C SER A 120 3.73 10.30 22.23
N THR A 121 3.98 11.42 21.57
CA THR A 121 3.64 11.66 20.17
C THR A 121 4.89 12.08 19.44
N ILE A 122 5.32 11.29 18.43
CA ILE A 122 6.55 11.60 17.70
C ILE A 122 6.51 12.99 17.04
N PRO A 123 7.67 13.67 16.96
CA PRO A 123 7.80 14.92 16.23
C PRO A 123 7.40 14.78 14.76
N ARG A 124 6.94 15.90 14.19
CA ARG A 124 6.46 15.97 12.80
C ARG A 124 7.50 15.50 11.77
N LEU A 125 8.79 15.73 12.04
CA LEU A 125 9.87 15.26 11.17
C LEU A 125 9.92 13.72 11.12
N LEU A 126 9.84 13.05 12.27
CA LEU A 126 9.78 11.59 12.33
C LEU A 126 8.48 11.05 11.72
N ALA A 127 7.35 11.69 11.99
CA ALA A 127 6.08 11.31 11.38
C ALA A 127 6.10 11.44 9.84
N ARG A 128 6.79 12.43 9.29
CA ARG A 128 7.03 12.53 7.83
C ARG A 128 7.89 11.39 7.33
N ALA A 129 8.97 11.02 8.02
CA ALA A 129 9.83 9.91 7.62
C ALA A 129 9.06 8.58 7.59
N VAL A 130 8.25 8.32 8.62
CA VAL A 130 7.34 7.16 8.66
C VAL A 130 6.30 7.22 7.53
N ALA A 131 5.71 8.38 7.28
CA ALA A 131 4.76 8.59 6.19
C ALA A 131 5.40 8.47 4.79
N LYS A 132 6.72 8.61 4.67
CA LYS A 132 7.48 8.31 3.45
C LYS A 132 7.93 6.86 3.37
N GLY A 133 7.92 6.13 4.49
CA GLY A 133 8.42 4.76 4.60
C GLY A 133 9.92 4.68 4.78
N GLU A 134 10.56 5.78 5.18
CA GLU A 134 11.99 5.84 5.48
C GLU A 134 12.34 5.17 6.82
N MET A 135 11.34 4.94 7.67
CA MET A 135 11.43 4.21 8.94
C MET A 135 10.05 3.68 9.36
N THR A 136 10.03 2.73 10.29
CA THR A 136 8.79 2.21 10.89
C THR A 136 8.27 3.13 11.99
N LEU A 137 7.01 2.94 12.38
CA LEU A 137 6.41 3.70 13.48
C LEU A 137 7.12 3.36 14.80
N GLU A 138 7.45 2.10 14.99
CA GLU A 138 8.17 1.56 16.14
C GLU A 138 9.56 2.21 16.26
N GLU A 139 10.35 2.23 15.18
CA GLU A 139 11.66 2.89 15.15
C GLU A 139 11.55 4.39 15.46
N ALA A 140 10.50 5.06 14.97
CA ALA A 140 10.28 6.46 15.24
C ALA A 140 9.94 6.74 16.72
N VAL A 141 9.16 5.86 17.35
CA VAL A 141 8.82 5.95 18.78
C VAL A 141 10.04 5.69 19.65
N GLU A 142 10.89 4.73 19.29
CA GLU A 142 12.13 4.44 20.03
C GLU A 142 13.16 5.57 19.97
N ARG A 143 13.21 6.32 18.85
CA ARG A 143 14.14 7.45 18.68
C ARG A 143 13.68 8.74 19.37
N HIS A 144 12.43 8.81 19.83
CA HIS A 144 11.83 10.01 20.39
C HIS A 144 11.90 10.05 21.92
#